data_AF-A0A7G2JZN2-F1
#
_entry.id   AF-A0A7G2JZN2-F1
#
_cell.length_a   1.000
_cell.length_b   1.000
_cell.length_c   1.000
_cell.angle_alpha   90.00
_cell.angle_beta   90.00
_cell.angle_gamma   90.00
#
_symmetry.space_group_name_H-M   'P 1'
#
loop_
_entity.id
_entity.type
_entity.pdbx_description
1 polymer ?
#
loop_
_entity_poly.entity_id
_entity_poly.type
_entity_poly.pdbx_seq_one_letter_code
_entity_poly.pdbx_strand_id
1 'polypeptide(L)'
;PAEGAAIKNKTAPAKWTYENIAYMKKQLQLLGFGFDWDREIATCKPDYYKWEQWFFTELYKKGLVYKKTSTVNWCPNDETVLANEQVHEGCCWRCDTPVEQKEIPQWFIKISRHRRQTNRCGGMVCNRYKWRGCGGVGK
;
A
#
# COMPACT_ATOMS: atom_id res chain seq x y z
N PRO A 1 -2.76 -6.35 4.96
CA PRO A 1 -2.24 -7.64 5.50
C PRO A 1 -2.88 -8.04 6.83
N ALA A 2 -2.81 -7.16 7.85
CA ALA A 2 -3.40 -7.42 9.17
C ALA A 2 -4.93 -7.64 9.10
N GLU A 3 -5.63 -6.82 8.31
CA GLU A 3 -7.08 -6.93 8.11
C GLU A 3 -7.50 -8.28 7.51
N GLY A 4 -6.86 -8.70 6.41
CA GLY A 4 -7.16 -10.00 5.80
C GLY A 4 -6.87 -11.19 6.72
N ALA A 5 -5.86 -11.10 7.58
CA ALA A 5 -5.58 -12.14 8.57
C ALA A 5 -6.60 -12.14 9.72
N ALA A 6 -7.03 -10.96 10.17
CA ALA A 6 -8.05 -10.82 11.21
C ALA A 6 -9.43 -11.35 10.75
N ILE A 7 -9.82 -11.08 9.50
CA ILE A 7 -11.06 -11.60 8.89
C ILE A 7 -11.04 -13.13 8.84
N LYS A 8 -9.93 -13.74 8.38
CA LYS A 8 -9.77 -15.21 8.36
C LYS A 8 -9.88 -15.82 9.75
N ASN A 9 -9.35 -15.14 10.77
CA ASN A 9 -9.36 -15.59 12.16
C ASN A 9 -10.57 -15.11 12.96
N LYS A 10 -11.58 -14.47 12.33
CA LYS A 10 -12.81 -13.96 12.96
C LYS A 10 -12.54 -13.11 14.21
N THR A 11 -11.47 -12.33 14.21
CA THR A 11 -11.06 -11.49 15.34
C THR A 11 -11.07 -10.01 14.95
N ALA A 12 -11.21 -9.13 15.95
CA ALA A 12 -11.10 -7.70 15.72
C ALA A 12 -9.69 -7.36 15.20
N PRO A 13 -9.54 -6.59 14.10
CA PRO A 13 -8.24 -6.27 13.52
C PRO A 13 -7.27 -5.62 14.50
N ALA A 14 -7.77 -4.78 15.41
CA ALA A 14 -6.95 -4.15 16.44
C ALA A 14 -6.35 -5.19 17.40
N LYS A 15 -7.18 -6.08 17.94
CA LYS A 15 -6.75 -7.13 18.88
C LYS A 15 -5.72 -8.06 18.24
N TRP A 16 -6.02 -8.55 17.03
CA TRP A 16 -5.11 -9.38 16.23
C TRP A 16 -3.77 -8.68 15.98
N THR A 17 -3.80 -7.40 15.65
CA THR A 17 -2.57 -6.63 15.40
C THR A 17 -1.71 -6.50 16.66
N TYR A 18 -2.30 -6.17 17.81
CA TYR A 18 -1.55 -6.02 19.06
C TYR A 18 -0.99 -7.35 19.57
N GLU A 19 -1.73 -8.44 19.44
CA GLU A 19 -1.26 -9.78 19.81
C GLU A 19 -0.05 -10.20 18.95
N ASN A 20 -0.11 -9.96 17.64
CA ASN A 20 1.01 -10.25 16.74
C ASN A 20 2.23 -9.38 17.03
N ILE A 21 2.04 -8.09 17.33
CA ILE A 21 3.14 -7.19 17.72
C ILE A 21 3.82 -7.73 18.98
N ALA A 22 3.06 -8.09 20.01
CA ALA A 22 3.61 -8.63 21.25
C ALA A 22 4.36 -9.95 21.03
N TYR A 23 3.80 -10.84 20.21
CA TYR A 23 4.44 -12.11 19.85
C TYR A 23 5.76 -11.89 19.10
N MET A 24 5.76 -11.06 18.05
CA MET A 24 6.95 -10.75 17.26
C MET A 24 8.02 -10.03 18.09
N LYS A 25 7.62 -9.10 18.96
CA LYS A 25 8.53 -8.42 19.90
C LYS A 25 9.27 -9.42 20.79
N LYS A 26 8.56 -10.39 21.36
CA LYS A 26 9.18 -11.46 22.17
C LYS A 26 10.17 -12.28 21.35
N GLN A 27 9.84 -12.63 20.11
CA GLN A 27 10.76 -13.35 19.23
C GLN A 27 12.04 -12.55 18.94
N LEU A 28 11.92 -11.26 18.64
CA LEU A 28 13.07 -10.38 18.40
C LEU A 28 13.97 -10.22 19.64
N GLN A 29 13.37 -10.16 20.84
CA GLN A 29 14.11 -10.14 22.10
C GLN A 29 14.87 -11.46 22.35
N LEU A 30 14.23 -12.61 22.06
CA LEU A 30 14.89 -13.93 22.19
C LEU A 30 16.05 -14.11 21.21
N LEU A 31 15.99 -13.49 20.04
CA LEU A 31 17.09 -13.47 19.06
C LEU A 31 18.26 -12.56 19.48
N GLY A 32 18.15 -11.84 20.60
CA GLY A 32 19.22 -11.00 21.12
C GLY A 32 19.40 -9.68 20.39
N PHE A 33 18.41 -9.22 19.63
CA PHE A 33 18.48 -7.92 18.99
C PHE A 33 18.33 -6.80 20.03
N GLY A 34 19.37 -5.97 20.18
CA GLY A 34 19.39 -4.79 21.04
C GLY A 34 18.68 -3.59 20.42
N PHE A 35 17.40 -3.73 20.04
CA PHE A 35 16.60 -2.58 19.61
C PHE A 35 16.29 -1.67 20.80
N ASP A 36 16.29 -0.35 20.55
CA ASP A 36 15.77 0.64 21.48
C ASP A 36 14.23 0.57 21.46
N TRP A 37 13.66 -0.19 22.39
CA TRP A 37 12.23 -0.41 22.50
C TRP A 37 11.46 0.85 22.95
N ASP A 38 12.14 1.88 23.46
CA ASP A 38 11.52 3.16 23.81
C ASP A 38 11.11 3.94 22.54
N ARG A 39 11.69 3.58 21.38
CA ARG A 39 11.38 4.15 20.06
C ARG A 39 10.41 3.30 19.24
N GLU A 40 9.78 2.31 19.85
CA GLU A 40 8.79 1.47 19.17
C GLU A 40 7.56 2.28 18.75
N ILE A 41 7.27 2.25 17.44
CA ILE A 41 6.08 2.88 16.86
C ILE A 41 5.14 1.81 16.31
N ALA A 42 3.84 2.03 16.46
CA ALA A 42 2.80 1.23 15.84
C ALA A 42 1.93 2.14 14.98
N THR A 43 1.91 1.91 13.67
CA THR A 43 1.26 2.81 12.69
C THR A 43 -0.26 2.89 12.86
N CYS A 44 -0.86 1.90 13.52
CA CYS A 44 -2.29 1.89 13.86
C CYS A 44 -2.65 2.73 15.10
N LYS A 45 -1.67 3.26 15.86
CA LYS A 45 -1.95 4.09 17.04
C LYS A 45 -2.34 5.51 16.64
N PRO A 46 -3.29 6.15 17.34
CA PRO A 46 -3.67 7.54 17.12
C PRO A 46 -2.49 8.52 17.17
N ASP A 47 -1.53 8.26 18.05
CA ASP A 47 -0.33 9.09 18.16
C ASP A 47 0.56 9.09 16.94
N TYR A 48 0.42 8.09 16.07
CA TYR A 48 1.15 7.99 14.82
C TYR A 48 0.34 8.56 13.66
N TYR A 49 -0.85 8.00 13.37
CA TYR A 49 -1.61 8.38 12.18
C TYR A 49 -2.12 9.83 12.21
N LYS A 50 -2.17 10.49 13.38
CA LYS A 50 -2.47 11.93 13.47
C LYS A 50 -1.51 12.78 12.63
N TRP A 51 -0.25 12.38 12.54
CA TRP A 51 0.76 13.06 11.74
C TRP A 51 0.56 12.82 10.25
N GLU A 52 0.13 11.62 9.86
CA GLU A 52 -0.22 11.32 8.46
C GLU A 52 -1.45 12.12 8.02
N GLN A 53 -2.48 12.21 8.88
CA GLN A 53 -3.66 13.05 8.64
C GLN A 53 -3.27 14.52 8.51
N TRP A 54 -2.44 15.04 9.44
CA TRP A 54 -1.94 16.40 9.38
C TRP A 54 -1.17 16.65 8.08
N PHE A 55 -0.23 15.76 7.73
CA PHE A 55 0.54 15.84 6.48
C PHE A 55 -0.37 15.86 5.25
N PHE A 56 -1.38 15.01 5.21
CA PHE A 56 -2.36 14.98 4.12
C PHE A 56 -3.13 16.31 4.01
N THR A 57 -3.59 16.87 5.14
CA THR A 57 -4.30 18.17 5.14
C THR A 57 -3.41 19.31 4.66
N GLU A 58 -2.13 19.32 5.03
CA GLU A 58 -1.17 20.32 4.56
C GLU A 58 -0.90 20.21 3.06
N LEU A 59 -0.77 18.98 2.53
CA LEU A 59 -0.65 18.76 1.09
C LEU A 59 -1.92 19.16 0.33
N TYR A 60 -3.10 18.94 0.93
CA TYR A 60 -4.38 19.37 0.38
C TYR A 60 -4.46 20.89 0.28
N LYS A 61 -4.14 21.61 1.36
CA LYS A 61 -4.08 23.09 1.37
C LYS A 61 -3.12 23.64 0.31
N LYS A 62 -2.01 22.94 0.04
CA LYS A 62 -1.01 23.31 -0.97
C LYS A 62 -1.40 22.92 -2.41
N GLY A 63 -2.59 22.34 -2.62
CA GLY A 63 -3.05 21.87 -3.93
C GLY A 63 -2.23 20.71 -4.50
N LEU A 64 -1.51 19.97 -3.65
CA LEU A 64 -0.72 18.80 -4.01
C LEU A 64 -1.54 17.51 -3.90
N VAL A 65 -2.61 17.51 -3.11
CA VAL A 65 -3.60 16.43 -3.05
C VAL A 65 -4.87 16.90 -3.76
N TYR A 66 -5.42 16.05 -4.63
CA TYR A 66 -6.64 16.35 -5.36
C TYR A 66 -7.48 15.09 -5.58
N LYS A 67 -8.79 15.26 -5.73
CA LYS A 67 -9.72 14.19 -6.07
C LYS A 67 -9.98 14.20 -7.57
N LYS A 68 -9.81 13.07 -8.23
CA LYS A 68 -10.07 12.93 -9.67
C LYS A 68 -10.71 11.57 -9.93
N THR A 69 -11.67 11.52 -10.84
CA THR A 69 -12.14 10.23 -11.38
C THR A 69 -11.06 9.72 -12.32
N SER A 70 -10.50 8.56 -11.98
CA SER A 70 -9.52 7.88 -12.81
C SER A 70 -9.95 6.45 -13.02
N THR A 71 -9.63 5.93 -14.19
CA THR A 71 -9.61 4.50 -14.42
C THR A 71 -8.53 3.91 -13.51
N VAL A 72 -8.93 2.99 -12.65
CA VAL A 72 -8.06 2.31 -11.69
C VAL A 72 -8.10 0.81 -11.90
N ASN A 73 -7.00 0.14 -11.58
CA ASN A 73 -6.92 -1.32 -11.61
C ASN A 73 -7.64 -1.85 -10.36
N TRP A 74 -8.67 -2.65 -10.54
CA TRP A 74 -9.48 -3.23 -9.48
C TRP A 74 -9.23 -4.74 -9.41
N CYS A 75 -8.94 -5.26 -8.22
CA CYS A 75 -8.89 -6.70 -8.00
C CYS A 75 -10.26 -7.18 -7.48
N PRO A 76 -10.97 -8.08 -8.19
CA PRO A 76 -12.26 -8.58 -7.73
C PRO A 76 -12.15 -9.50 -6.50
N ASN A 77 -11.01 -10.18 -6.30
CA ASN A 77 -10.80 -11.08 -5.17
C ASN A 77 -10.47 -10.33 -3.87
N ASP A 78 -9.56 -9.36 -3.95
CA ASP A 78 -9.11 -8.59 -2.78
C ASP A 78 -10.02 -7.38 -2.49
N GLU A 79 -11.02 -7.15 -3.36
CA GLU A 79 -11.96 -6.02 -3.30
C GLU A 79 -11.28 -4.67 -3.06
N THR A 80 -10.16 -4.45 -3.76
CA THR A 80 -9.32 -3.29 -3.53
C THR A 80 -8.78 -2.71 -4.84
N VAL A 81 -8.51 -1.41 -4.80
CA VAL A 81 -7.85 -0.69 -5.88
C VAL A 81 -6.34 -0.94 -5.78
N LEU A 82 -5.73 -1.32 -6.90
CA LEU A 82 -4.30 -1.55 -7.04
C LEU A 82 -3.63 -0.37 -7.73
N ALA A 83 -2.47 0.04 -7.21
CA ALA A 83 -1.56 0.95 -7.91
C ALA A 83 -0.96 0.27 -9.16
N ASN A 84 -0.44 1.06 -10.10
CA ASN A 84 0.16 0.51 -11.33
C ASN A 84 1.35 -0.42 -11.02
N GLU A 85 2.13 -0.11 -9.99
CA GLU A 85 3.27 -0.91 -9.54
C GLU A 85 2.85 -2.24 -8.87
N GLN A 86 1.59 -2.37 -8.49
CA GLN A 86 1.03 -3.57 -7.86
C GLN A 86 0.39 -4.53 -8.88
N VAL A 87 0.46 -4.21 -10.17
CA VAL A 87 -0.06 -5.04 -11.25
C VAL A 87 1.10 -5.64 -12.04
N HIS A 88 1.18 -6.97 -12.04
CA HIS A 88 2.24 -7.72 -12.74
C HIS A 88 1.59 -8.47 -13.89
N GLU A 89 1.99 -8.16 -15.12
CA GLU A 89 1.47 -8.80 -16.34
C GLU A 89 -0.06 -8.77 -16.49
N GLY A 90 -0.76 -7.83 -15.84
CA GLY A 90 -2.23 -7.73 -15.87
C GLY A 90 -2.94 -8.49 -14.75
N CYS A 91 -2.19 -9.04 -13.81
CA CYS A 91 -2.71 -9.73 -12.63
C CYS A 91 -2.33 -9.00 -11.34
N CYS A 92 -3.12 -9.24 -10.30
CA CYS A 92 -2.82 -8.76 -8.94
C CYS A 92 -1.57 -9.45 -8.38
N TRP A 93 -0.62 -8.67 -7.84
CA TRP A 93 0.61 -9.21 -7.24
C TRP A 93 0.42 -10.18 -6.06
N ARG A 94 -0.77 -10.22 -5.45
CA ARG A 94 -1.04 -11.03 -4.25
C ARG A 94 -1.80 -12.32 -4.55
N CYS A 95 -2.70 -12.30 -5.51
CA CYS A 95 -3.67 -13.38 -5.74
C CYS A 95 -3.73 -13.84 -7.20
N ASP A 96 -2.86 -13.31 -8.06
CA ASP A 96 -2.74 -13.64 -9.49
C ASP A 96 -4.04 -13.52 -10.30
N THR A 97 -5.06 -12.89 -9.71
CA THR A 97 -6.37 -12.70 -10.34
C THR A 97 -6.25 -11.58 -11.39
N PRO A 98 -6.84 -11.75 -12.58
CA PRO A 98 -6.88 -10.71 -13.61
C PRO A 98 -7.50 -9.43 -13.08
N VAL A 99 -6.87 -8.28 -13.36
CA VAL A 99 -7.39 -6.99 -12.91
C VAL A 99 -8.47 -6.47 -13.85
N GLU A 100 -9.49 -5.86 -13.27
CA GLU A 100 -10.54 -5.14 -14.01
C GLU A 100 -10.25 -3.64 -14.00
N GLN A 101 -10.70 -2.91 -15.02
CA GLN A 101 -10.64 -1.45 -14.99
C GLN A 101 -11.99 -0.88 -14.56
N LYS A 102 -11.97 -0.08 -13.48
CA LYS A 102 -13.15 0.63 -12.97
C LYS A 102 -12.88 2.12 -12.90
N GLU A 103 -13.91 2.93 -13.16
CA GLU A 103 -13.85 4.38 -12.95
C GLU A 103 -14.35 4.70 -11.55
N ILE A 104 -13.43 5.11 -10.67
CA ILE A 104 -13.75 5.40 -9.27
C ILE A 104 -13.14 6.76 -8.91
N PRO A 105 -13.89 7.63 -8.19
CA PRO A 105 -13.33 8.89 -7.70
C PRO A 105 -12.33 8.62 -6.57
N GLN A 106 -11.04 8.84 -6.82
CA GLN A 106 -9.94 8.53 -5.91
C GLN A 106 -9.14 9.81 -5.55
N TRP A 107 -8.44 9.77 -4.41
CA TRP A 107 -7.49 10.79 -4.00
C TRP A 107 -6.11 10.53 -4.59
N PHE A 108 -5.49 11.57 -5.15
CA PHE A 108 -4.16 11.51 -5.75
C PHE A 108 -3.21 12.51 -5.12
N ILE A 109 -1.95 12.10 -4.92
CA ILE A 109 -0.84 12.99 -4.55
C ILE A 109 -0.07 13.33 -5.83
N LYS A 110 0.17 14.63 -6.07
CA LYS A 110 0.85 15.15 -7.26
C LYS A 110 2.38 14.98 -7.16
N ILE A 111 2.85 13.73 -7.20
CA ILE A 111 4.27 13.36 -7.13
C ILE A 111 5.04 13.86 -8.38
N SER A 112 4.34 14.03 -9.52
CA SER A 112 4.95 14.49 -10.78
C SER A 112 5.66 15.84 -10.69
N ARG A 113 5.24 16.72 -9.77
CA ARG A 113 5.90 18.02 -9.53
C ARG A 113 7.31 17.86 -8.93
N HIS A 114 7.56 16.75 -8.25
CA HIS A 114 8.83 16.46 -7.57
C HIS A 114 9.79 15.56 -8.38
N ARG A 115 9.36 15.07 -9.56
CA ARG A 115 10.16 14.16 -10.40
C ARG A 115 11.54 14.72 -10.78
N ARG A 116 11.69 16.05 -10.87
CA ARG A 116 12.99 16.69 -11.17
C ARG A 116 14.01 16.55 -10.04
N GLN A 117 13.59 16.41 -8.78
CA GLN A 117 14.49 16.33 -7.64
C GLN A 117 14.89 14.88 -7.33
N THR A 118 13.98 13.92 -7.50
CA THR A 118 14.25 12.49 -7.31
C THR A 118 15.25 11.95 -8.34
N ASN A 119 15.25 12.48 -9.56
CA ASN A 119 16.23 12.10 -10.59
C ASN A 119 17.69 12.48 -10.25
N ARG A 120 17.94 13.25 -9.18
CA ARG A 120 19.31 13.51 -8.67
C ARG A 120 19.81 12.42 -7.71
N CYS A 121 18.94 11.60 -7.14
CA CYS A 121 19.30 10.49 -6.24
C CYS A 121 18.50 9.24 -6.65
N GLY A 122 19.08 8.41 -7.53
CA GLY A 122 18.55 7.09 -7.88
C GLY A 122 17.60 7.10 -9.08
N GLY A 123 18.17 6.96 -10.28
CA GLY A 123 17.40 6.81 -11.51
C GLY A 123 16.58 5.52 -11.51
N MET A 124 15.26 5.64 -11.64
CA MET A 124 14.42 4.62 -12.22
C MET A 124 13.70 5.24 -13.42
N VAL A 125 14.17 4.87 -14.60
CA VAL A 125 13.57 5.24 -15.88
C VAL A 125 12.21 4.56 -15.96
N CYS A 126 11.14 5.35 -15.93
CA CYS A 126 9.80 4.93 -16.33
C CYS A 126 9.85 4.66 -17.84
N ASN A 127 10.13 3.41 -18.23
CA ASN A 127 10.05 3.00 -19.62
C ASN A 127 8.71 2.33 -19.91
N ARG A 128 8.08 2.88 -20.92
CA ARG A 128 6.80 2.55 -21.54
C ARG A 128 6.80 1.09 -22.00
N TYR A 129 6.06 0.19 -21.33
CA TYR A 129 5.84 -1.16 -21.84
C TYR A 129 4.40 -1.38 -22.32
N LYS A 130 4.36 -1.81 -23.57
CA LYS A 130 3.22 -2.16 -24.42
C LYS A 130 2.67 -3.50 -23.93
N TRP A 131 1.41 -3.54 -23.52
CA TRP A 131 0.69 -4.75 -23.12
C TRP A 131 0.69 -5.78 -24.25
N ARG A 132 1.31 -6.95 -24.05
CA ARG A 132 0.99 -8.17 -24.81
C ARG A 132 0.14 -9.04 -23.89
N GLY A 133 -0.99 -9.51 -24.40
CA GLY A 133 -2.01 -10.21 -23.63
C GLY A 133 -1.53 -11.51 -23.01
N CYS A 134 -2.08 -11.84 -21.85
CA CYS A 134 -1.96 -13.15 -21.24
C CYS A 134 -2.43 -14.21 -22.24
N GLY A 135 -1.51 -15.11 -22.62
CA GLY A 135 -1.84 -16.30 -23.35
C GLY A 135 -2.73 -17.19 -22.50
N GLY A 136 -3.90 -17.55 -23.05
CA GLY A 136 -4.70 -18.62 -22.50
C GLY A 136 -3.94 -19.93 -22.56
N VAL A 137 -3.83 -20.61 -21.42
CA VAL A 137 -3.54 -22.05 -21.40
C VAL A 137 -4.89 -22.73 -21.44
N GLY A 138 -5.22 -23.28 -22.61
CA GLY A 138 -6.39 -24.11 -22.81
C GLY A 138 -6.17 -25.55 -22.33
N LYS A 139 -7.29 -26.16 -21.95
CA LYS A 139 -7.60 -27.60 -21.82
C LYS A 139 -6.78 -28.43 -20.85
#